data_AF-A0A7G8VPM4-F1
#
_entry.id   AF-A0A7G8VPM4-F1
#
_cell.length_a   1.000
_cell.length_b   1.000
_cell.length_c   1.000
_cell.angle_alpha   90.00
_cell.angle_beta   90.00
_cell.angle_gamma   90.00
#
_symmetry.space_group_name_H-M   'P 1'
#
loop_
_entity.id
_entity.type
_entity.pdbx_description
1 polymer ?
#
loop_
_entity_poly.entity_id
_entity_poly.type
_entity_poly.pdbx_seq_one_letter_code
_entity_poly.pdbx_strand_id
1 'polypeptide(L)'
;MNAVQTLKLDARQRAMLDEMGVKVWWPMPEVVEETPVAIETVAAVEEQAPVSERFVAEAPAPAPAPVARSAPAPAPVSGPAPAAPAVPATHGAAVLIEAPRRLYGDAVDPLASVEGGWLVVADMPPEADGRHGEPFAGDAGKLLDNMLRALKLHDGKTPVHLVRTHRGVAAGQPGSPRPMAEAFDEHAAALAPRVVLAMGPLAAQSLMQSGDPLGKLRGRVVPLASAAGAAVVATYHPAYLLRNPADKARAWADLCLAAEQHTPTPG
;
A
#
# COMPACT_ATOMS: atom_id res chain seq x y z
N MET A 1 -13.97 10.36 24.92
CA MET A 1 -15.23 9.98 24.24
C MET A 1 -15.80 11.24 23.62
N ASN A 2 -15.56 11.50 22.34
CA ASN A 2 -16.08 12.70 21.67
C ASN A 2 -17.37 12.34 20.92
N ALA A 3 -18.46 12.96 21.34
CA ALA A 3 -19.77 12.83 20.71
C ALA A 3 -19.69 13.35 19.27
N VAL A 4 -20.06 12.51 18.30
CA VAL A 4 -20.23 12.91 16.91
C VAL A 4 -21.43 13.85 16.85
N GLN A 5 -21.21 15.13 16.60
CA GLN A 5 -22.29 16.09 16.38
C GLN A 5 -22.98 15.77 15.05
N THR A 6 -24.23 15.33 15.13
CA THR A 6 -25.07 15.06 13.97
C THR A 6 -25.53 16.39 13.35
N LEU A 7 -25.04 16.72 12.15
CA LEU A 7 -25.49 17.89 11.39
C LEU A 7 -26.94 17.69 10.91
N LYS A 8 -27.89 18.43 11.49
CA LYS A 8 -29.28 18.46 11.01
C LYS A 8 -29.41 19.46 9.85
N LEU A 9 -29.36 18.96 8.62
CA LEU A 9 -29.57 19.75 7.41
C LEU A 9 -31.03 19.67 6.96
N ASP A 10 -31.58 20.78 6.45
CA ASP A 10 -32.93 20.83 5.88
C ASP A 10 -32.99 20.30 4.43
N ALA A 11 -34.19 20.21 3.86
CA ALA A 11 -34.40 19.66 2.52
C ALA A 11 -33.71 20.48 1.41
N ARG A 12 -33.61 21.81 1.59
CA ARG A 12 -32.99 22.70 0.60
C ARG A 12 -31.47 22.56 0.61
N GLN A 13 -30.88 22.46 1.80
CA GLN A 13 -29.45 22.25 1.96
C GLN A 13 -29.01 20.89 1.40
N ARG A 14 -29.84 19.85 1.52
CA ARG A 14 -29.57 18.53 0.92
C ARG A 14 -29.53 18.58 -0.61
N ALA A 15 -30.49 19.29 -1.23
CA ALA A 15 -30.53 19.43 -2.69
C ALA A 15 -29.28 20.16 -3.23
N MET A 16 -28.81 21.19 -2.51
CA MET A 16 -27.62 21.95 -2.90
C MET A 16 -26.33 21.13 -2.79
N LEU A 17 -26.24 20.21 -1.80
CA LEU A 17 -25.10 19.30 -1.68
C LEU A 17 -25.08 18.25 -2.78
N ASP A 18 -26.24 17.76 -3.19
CA ASP A 18 -26.38 16.80 -4.28
C ASP A 18 -25.99 17.42 -5.64
N GLU A 19 -26.41 18.66 -5.88
CA GLU A 19 -26.01 19.42 -7.09
C GLU A 19 -24.51 19.68 -7.15
N MET A 20 -23.86 19.86 -5.98
CA MET A 20 -22.40 19.97 -5.87
C MET A 20 -21.67 18.61 -5.91
N GLY A 21 -22.38 17.50 -6.13
CA GLY A 21 -21.79 16.15 -6.22
C GLY A 21 -21.25 15.59 -4.90
N VAL A 22 -21.62 16.20 -3.77
CA VAL A 22 -21.17 15.79 -2.43
C VAL A 22 -22.14 14.75 -1.86
N LYS A 23 -21.79 13.46 -2.00
CA LYS A 23 -22.58 12.35 -1.42
C LYS A 23 -22.29 12.17 0.07
N VAL A 24 -23.17 12.71 0.91
CA VAL A 24 -23.13 12.49 2.36
C VAL A 24 -23.86 11.20 2.71
N TRP A 25 -23.18 10.24 3.33
CA TRP A 25 -23.79 9.02 3.84
C TRP A 25 -24.59 9.31 5.11
N TRP A 26 -25.85 8.82 5.20
CA TRP A 26 -26.70 9.02 6.37
C TRP A 26 -27.31 7.69 6.87
N PRO A 27 -27.29 7.43 8.18
CA PRO A 27 -27.99 6.29 8.75
C PRO A 27 -29.51 6.51 8.72
N MET A 28 -30.24 5.53 8.19
CA MET A 28 -31.71 5.50 8.21
C MET A 28 -32.21 5.42 9.66
N PRO A 29 -33.23 6.19 10.06
CA PRO A 29 -33.84 6.03 11.37
C PRO A 29 -34.52 4.66 11.46
N GLU A 30 -34.25 3.94 12.55
CA GLU A 30 -35.01 2.76 12.95
C GLU A 30 -36.50 3.13 13.04
N VAL A 31 -37.33 2.33 12.37
CA VAL A 31 -38.79 2.38 12.51
C VAL A 31 -39.09 1.87 13.92
N VAL A 32 -39.43 2.78 14.82
CA VAL A 32 -39.97 2.44 16.13
C VAL A 32 -41.41 2.00 15.89
N GLU A 33 -41.68 0.70 16.00
CA GLU A 33 -43.05 0.18 16.00
C GLU A 33 -43.79 0.73 17.22
N GLU A 34 -44.75 1.61 16.97
CA GLU A 34 -45.73 2.04 17.96
C GLU A 34 -46.65 0.86 18.28
N THR A 35 -46.61 0.39 19.52
CA THR A 35 -47.59 -0.54 20.08
C THR A 35 -48.73 0.23 20.70
N PRO A 36 -50.00 0.04 20.28
CA PRO A 36 -51.13 0.51 21.04
C PRO A 36 -51.70 -0.60 21.95
N VAL A 37 -51.71 -0.27 23.23
CA VAL A 37 -52.79 -0.42 24.23
C VAL A 37 -53.48 -1.79 24.40
N ALA A 38 -53.38 -2.27 25.64
CA ALA A 38 -54.06 -3.41 26.24
C ALA A 38 -55.59 -3.37 26.12
N ILE A 39 -56.17 -4.52 25.79
CA ILE A 39 -57.52 -4.92 26.21
C ILE A 39 -57.44 -6.35 26.74
N GLU A 40 -57.97 -6.51 27.95
CA GLU A 40 -58.04 -7.71 28.77
C GLU A 40 -59.23 -8.58 28.35
N THR A 41 -59.04 -9.89 28.10
CA THR A 41 -60.09 -10.91 28.25
C THR A 41 -59.52 -12.34 28.27
N VAL A 42 -59.59 -12.93 29.47
CA VAL A 42 -59.83 -14.33 29.90
C VAL A 42 -59.42 -15.57 29.07
N ALA A 43 -58.82 -16.50 29.83
CA ALA A 43 -59.08 -17.94 29.93
C ALA A 43 -58.35 -18.92 28.99
N ALA A 44 -57.30 -19.53 29.57
CA ALA A 44 -57.01 -20.96 29.70
C ALA A 44 -57.17 -21.91 28.49
N VAL A 45 -56.11 -22.69 28.21
CA VAL A 45 -56.05 -24.18 28.28
C VAL A 45 -54.79 -24.71 27.55
N GLU A 46 -54.10 -25.65 28.21
CA GLU A 46 -53.20 -26.76 27.77
C GLU A 46 -52.34 -26.63 26.49
N GLU A 47 -51.02 -26.80 26.58
CA GLU A 47 -50.29 -28.09 26.56
C GLU A 47 -50.52 -28.90 25.27
N GLN A 48 -49.52 -28.92 24.37
CA GLN A 48 -48.97 -30.09 23.65
C GLN A 48 -48.19 -29.67 22.38
N ALA A 49 -46.89 -29.98 22.37
CA ALA A 49 -46.19 -30.50 21.18
C ALA A 49 -46.33 -32.04 21.23
N PRO A 50 -46.29 -32.81 20.12
CA PRO A 50 -45.40 -32.68 18.96
C PRO A 50 -46.17 -32.83 17.62
N VAL A 51 -45.59 -32.87 16.42
CA VAL A 51 -45.17 -34.12 15.76
C VAL A 51 -44.29 -33.81 14.55
N SER A 52 -43.22 -34.59 14.48
CA SER A 52 -42.28 -34.80 13.37
C SER A 52 -42.99 -35.20 12.07
N GLU A 53 -42.67 -34.53 10.96
CA GLU A 53 -42.69 -35.20 9.65
C GLU A 53 -41.29 -35.19 9.04
N ARG A 54 -40.78 -36.42 8.94
CA ARG A 54 -39.55 -36.81 8.28
C ARG A 54 -39.76 -36.70 6.77
N PHE A 55 -38.93 -35.94 6.08
CA PHE A 55 -38.65 -36.21 4.67
C PHE A 55 -37.34 -36.97 4.57
N VAL A 56 -37.48 -38.20 4.05
CA VAL A 56 -36.43 -39.18 3.79
C VAL A 56 -35.54 -38.68 2.66
N ALA A 57 -34.23 -38.80 2.86
CA ALA A 57 -33.21 -38.59 1.86
C ALA A 57 -33.20 -39.74 0.84
N GLU A 58 -33.03 -39.43 -0.45
CA GLU A 58 -32.49 -40.39 -1.40
C GLU A 58 -31.54 -39.71 -2.39
N ALA A 59 -30.30 -40.19 -2.39
CA ALA A 59 -29.23 -39.85 -3.31
C ALA A 59 -29.07 -40.98 -4.34
N PRO A 60 -28.87 -40.71 -5.63
CA PRO A 60 -28.43 -41.73 -6.56
C PRO A 60 -26.90 -41.69 -6.75
N ALA A 61 -26.32 -42.88 -6.61
CA ALA A 61 -24.91 -43.22 -6.86
C ALA A 61 -24.60 -43.34 -8.39
N PRO A 62 -23.32 -43.42 -8.79
CA PRO A 62 -22.84 -42.95 -10.09
C PRO A 62 -22.79 -44.04 -11.19
N ALA A 63 -22.89 -43.61 -12.44
CA ALA A 63 -22.71 -44.42 -13.65
C ALA A 63 -21.41 -44.01 -14.41
N PRO A 64 -20.82 -44.89 -15.24
CA PRO A 64 -19.38 -44.98 -15.46
C PRO A 64 -18.80 -44.07 -16.57
N ALA A 65 -17.49 -43.87 -16.49
CA ALA A 65 -16.67 -43.00 -17.34
C ALA A 65 -16.47 -43.53 -18.78
N PRO A 66 -16.52 -42.66 -19.80
CA PRO A 66 -15.96 -42.92 -21.12
C PRO A 66 -14.52 -42.39 -21.25
N VAL A 67 -13.65 -43.21 -21.84
CA VAL A 67 -12.23 -42.91 -22.10
C VAL A 67 -12.05 -42.15 -23.42
N ALA A 68 -11.21 -41.11 -23.35
CA ALA A 68 -10.36 -40.50 -24.38
C ALA A 68 -10.96 -40.00 -25.71
N ARG A 69 -10.86 -38.68 -25.92
CA ARG A 69 -10.29 -38.07 -27.13
C ARG A 69 -9.63 -36.74 -26.75
N SER A 70 -8.30 -36.67 -26.82
CA SER A 70 -7.55 -35.42 -26.67
C SER A 70 -7.87 -34.48 -27.82
N ALA A 71 -8.50 -33.35 -27.51
CA ALA A 71 -8.64 -32.22 -28.44
C ALA A 71 -7.48 -31.23 -28.20
N PRO A 72 -6.86 -30.67 -29.26
CA PRO A 72 -5.79 -29.71 -29.11
C PRO A 72 -6.32 -28.39 -28.51
N ALA A 73 -5.55 -27.82 -27.58
CA ALA A 73 -5.85 -26.55 -26.94
C ALA A 73 -5.96 -25.40 -27.95
N PRO A 74 -6.92 -24.47 -27.82
CA PRO A 74 -6.92 -23.25 -28.60
C PRO A 74 -5.76 -22.36 -28.16
N ALA A 75 -4.95 -21.92 -29.14
CA ALA A 75 -3.87 -20.96 -28.95
C ALA A 75 -4.38 -19.64 -28.31
N PRO A 76 -3.59 -18.95 -27.48
CA PRO A 76 -3.99 -17.67 -26.92
C PRO A 76 -4.09 -16.63 -28.05
N VAL A 77 -5.26 -16.02 -28.18
CA VAL A 77 -5.47 -14.85 -29.03
C VAL A 77 -4.71 -13.66 -28.44
N SER A 78 -3.66 -13.22 -29.11
CA SER A 78 -2.97 -11.97 -28.82
C SER A 78 -3.89 -10.80 -29.19
N GLY A 79 -4.66 -10.32 -28.21
CA GLY A 79 -5.31 -9.01 -28.31
C GLY A 79 -4.25 -7.91 -28.15
N PRO A 80 -4.26 -6.83 -28.96
CA PRO A 80 -3.36 -5.71 -28.76
C PRO A 80 -3.71 -5.05 -27.42
N ALA A 81 -2.75 -5.06 -26.49
CA ALA A 81 -2.81 -4.24 -25.29
C ALA A 81 -2.99 -2.77 -25.70
N PRO A 82 -3.81 -1.97 -25.01
CA PRO A 82 -3.82 -0.53 -25.26
C PRO A 82 -2.41 -0.02 -24.95
N ALA A 83 -1.79 0.56 -25.98
CA ALA A 83 -0.50 1.20 -25.86
C ALA A 83 -0.61 2.28 -24.78
N ALA A 84 0.05 2.05 -23.64
CA ALA A 84 0.53 3.16 -22.84
C ALA A 84 1.36 4.06 -23.78
N PRO A 85 1.22 5.40 -23.72
CA PRO A 85 2.08 6.25 -24.53
C PRO A 85 3.53 5.88 -24.21
N ALA A 86 4.24 5.42 -25.24
CA ALA A 86 5.68 5.24 -25.16
C ALA A 86 6.28 6.62 -24.91
N VAL A 87 6.61 6.90 -23.66
CA VAL A 87 7.40 8.08 -23.30
C VAL A 87 8.75 7.89 -24.01
N PRO A 88 9.15 8.78 -24.93
CA PRO A 88 10.39 8.58 -25.67
C PRO A 88 11.55 8.57 -24.68
N ALA A 89 12.48 7.62 -24.85
CA ALA A 89 13.74 7.61 -24.12
C ALA A 89 14.50 8.91 -24.43
N THR A 90 14.39 9.88 -23.54
CA THR A 90 15.17 11.12 -23.60
C THR A 90 16.60 10.77 -23.27
N HIS A 91 17.45 10.75 -24.31
CA HIS A 91 18.90 10.75 -24.16
C HIS A 91 19.26 12.05 -23.42
N GLY A 92 19.43 11.97 -22.10
CA GLY A 92 19.72 13.12 -21.23
C GLY A 92 19.03 13.11 -19.86
N ALA A 93 18.00 12.27 -19.63
CA ALA A 93 17.36 12.18 -18.31
C ALA A 93 18.13 11.22 -17.38
N ALA A 94 18.68 11.76 -16.30
CA ALA A 94 19.31 10.98 -15.23
C ALA A 94 18.28 10.51 -14.21
N VAL A 95 18.66 9.55 -13.36
CA VAL A 95 17.91 9.22 -12.15
C VAL A 95 18.31 10.20 -11.07
N LEU A 96 17.37 11.03 -10.61
CA LEU A 96 17.60 12.03 -9.58
C LEU A 96 17.06 11.54 -8.23
N ILE A 97 17.66 12.02 -7.15
CA ILE A 97 17.20 11.82 -5.77
C ILE A 97 17.15 13.13 -4.98
N GLU A 98 16.15 13.24 -4.11
CA GLU A 98 16.08 14.27 -3.09
C GLU A 98 16.98 13.97 -1.88
N ALA A 99 17.23 14.99 -1.07
CA ALA A 99 17.84 14.81 0.24
C ALA A 99 16.95 13.93 1.14
N PRO A 100 17.53 13.09 2.02
CA PRO A 100 16.76 12.23 2.90
C PRO A 100 15.90 13.05 3.87
N ARG A 101 14.62 12.68 4.02
CA ARG A 101 13.70 13.25 5.00
C ARG A 101 13.34 12.22 6.06
N ARG A 102 13.53 12.55 7.33
CA ARG A 102 13.10 11.70 8.44
C ARG A 102 11.57 11.62 8.48
N LEU A 103 11.02 10.41 8.57
CA LEU A 103 9.58 10.16 8.51
C LEU A 103 8.89 10.18 9.88
N TYR A 104 9.59 9.72 10.91
CA TYR A 104 9.07 9.60 12.27
C TYR A 104 10.04 10.17 13.31
N GLY A 105 9.48 10.67 14.41
CA GLY A 105 10.22 11.31 15.50
C GLY A 105 10.47 12.80 15.23
N ASP A 106 10.45 13.59 16.30
CA ASP A 106 10.75 15.02 16.21
C ASP A 106 12.24 15.22 15.93
N ALA A 107 12.55 16.15 15.02
CA ALA A 107 13.91 16.62 14.78
C ALA A 107 14.52 17.37 15.99
N VAL A 108 13.73 17.54 17.05
CA VAL A 108 14.05 18.35 18.24
C VAL A 108 14.74 17.52 19.32
N ASP A 109 14.64 16.19 19.30
CA ASP A 109 15.39 15.34 20.23
C ASP A 109 16.83 15.13 19.72
N PRO A 110 17.84 15.78 20.31
CA PRO A 110 19.22 15.70 19.85
C PRO A 110 19.86 14.33 20.15
N LEU A 111 19.22 13.52 20.98
CA LEU A 111 19.70 12.19 21.38
C LEU A 111 19.15 11.08 20.47
N ALA A 112 18.16 11.37 19.63
CA ALA A 112 17.57 10.38 18.75
C ALA A 112 18.55 10.04 17.61
N SER A 113 19.01 8.79 17.56
CA SER A 113 19.90 8.31 16.49
C SER A 113 19.26 8.54 15.12
N VAL A 114 20.03 9.10 14.20
CA VAL A 114 19.70 9.21 12.77
C VAL A 114 20.25 8.04 11.96
N GLU A 115 21.16 7.25 12.55
CA GLU A 115 21.90 6.18 11.89
C GLU A 115 21.33 4.78 12.17
N GLY A 116 21.66 3.81 11.30
CA GLY A 116 21.48 2.38 11.61
C GLY A 116 20.07 1.83 11.41
N GLY A 117 19.16 2.61 10.81
CA GLY A 117 17.77 2.21 10.61
C GLY A 117 17.40 1.89 9.17
N TRP A 118 16.26 2.41 8.74
CA TRP A 118 15.68 2.18 7.42
C TRP A 118 15.84 3.38 6.51
N LEU A 119 16.23 3.11 5.26
CA LEU A 119 16.18 4.07 4.16
C LEU A 119 15.16 3.60 3.13
N VAL A 120 14.04 4.29 3.02
CA VAL A 120 13.03 4.06 1.99
C VAL A 120 13.38 4.90 0.78
N VAL A 121 13.52 4.27 -0.39
CA VAL A 121 13.75 4.97 -1.66
C VAL A 121 12.54 4.75 -2.56
N ALA A 122 11.78 5.80 -2.86
CA ALA A 122 10.48 5.67 -3.53
C ALA A 122 10.40 6.45 -4.84
N ASP A 123 9.91 5.76 -5.87
CA ASP A 123 9.67 6.32 -7.20
C ASP A 123 8.57 7.37 -7.20
N MET A 124 8.90 8.55 -7.67
CA MET A 124 7.97 9.65 -7.85
C MET A 124 7.77 9.94 -9.35
N PRO A 125 6.58 10.45 -9.73
CA PRO A 125 6.34 10.88 -11.09
C PRO A 125 7.33 11.99 -11.49
N PRO A 126 7.92 11.91 -12.70
CA PRO A 126 8.93 12.87 -13.16
C PRO A 126 8.38 14.30 -13.33
N GLU A 127 7.08 14.44 -13.61
CA GLU A 127 6.40 15.74 -13.78
C GLU A 127 6.25 16.51 -12.47
N ALA A 128 6.62 15.92 -11.34
CA ALA A 128 6.54 16.60 -10.07
C ALA A 128 7.61 17.68 -9.89
N ASP A 129 8.63 17.78 -10.76
CA ASP A 129 9.71 18.79 -10.70
C ASP A 129 10.33 18.96 -9.28
N GLY A 130 10.36 17.89 -8.47
CA GLY A 130 10.78 17.94 -7.07
C GLY A 130 9.79 18.62 -6.10
N ARG A 131 8.67 19.15 -6.60
CA ARG A 131 7.53 19.68 -5.82
C ARG A 131 6.62 18.55 -5.39
N HIS A 132 7.13 17.71 -4.49
CA HIS A 132 6.33 16.71 -3.83
C HIS A 132 5.72 17.29 -2.55
N GLY A 133 4.49 16.88 -2.24
CA GLY A 133 3.88 17.22 -0.95
C GLY A 133 4.66 16.67 0.23
N GLU A 134 4.18 16.94 1.44
CA GLU A 134 4.75 16.33 2.64
C GLU A 134 4.77 14.79 2.55
N PRO A 135 5.73 14.12 3.23
CA PRO A 135 5.68 12.68 3.39
C PRO A 135 4.30 12.25 3.86
N PHE A 136 3.83 11.13 3.34
CA PHE A 136 2.50 10.58 3.62
C PHE A 136 1.30 11.39 3.10
N ALA A 137 1.50 12.48 2.35
CA ALA A 137 0.41 13.18 1.68
C ALA A 137 -0.26 12.31 0.61
N GLY A 138 -1.59 12.49 0.47
CA GLY A 138 -2.41 11.73 -0.48
C GLY A 138 -2.57 10.25 -0.13
N ASP A 139 -3.33 9.51 -0.93
CA ASP A 139 -3.68 8.12 -0.58
C ASP A 139 -2.50 7.16 -0.67
N ALA A 140 -1.57 7.40 -1.61
CA ALA A 140 -0.33 6.62 -1.71
C ALA A 140 0.55 6.85 -0.48
N GLY A 141 0.61 8.09 0.00
CA GLY A 141 1.32 8.45 1.21
C GLY A 141 0.70 7.82 2.46
N LYS A 142 -0.62 7.87 2.62
CA LYS A 142 -1.33 7.18 3.72
C LYS A 142 -1.09 5.68 3.71
N LEU A 143 -1.06 5.05 2.52
CA LEU A 143 -0.75 3.63 2.40
C LEU A 143 0.69 3.33 2.82
N LEU A 144 1.66 4.17 2.41
CA LEU A 144 3.05 4.05 2.87
C LEU A 144 3.13 4.12 4.40
N ASP A 145 2.48 5.11 5.01
CA ASP A 145 2.46 5.25 6.47
C ASP A 145 1.91 3.99 7.13
N ASN A 146 0.78 3.46 6.65
CA ASN A 146 0.20 2.22 7.17
C ASN A 146 1.13 1.00 7.02
N MET A 147 1.85 0.88 5.89
CA MET A 147 2.82 -0.20 5.66
C MET A 147 3.96 -0.15 6.69
N LEU A 148 4.54 1.03 6.92
CA LEU A 148 5.62 1.23 7.89
C LEU A 148 5.13 1.09 9.33
N ARG A 149 3.91 1.53 9.63
CA ARG A 149 3.27 1.34 10.94
C ARG A 149 3.02 -0.11 11.26
N ALA A 150 2.64 -0.93 10.28
CA ALA A 150 2.48 -2.37 10.45
C ALA A 150 3.81 -3.06 10.83
N LEU A 151 4.95 -2.50 10.42
CA LEU A 151 6.29 -2.90 10.86
C LEU A 151 6.72 -2.28 12.20
N LYS A 152 5.85 -1.50 12.85
CA LYS A 152 6.10 -0.75 14.10
C LYS A 152 7.20 0.31 14.02
N LEU A 153 7.61 0.72 12.82
CA LEU A 153 8.71 1.69 12.63
C LEU A 153 8.38 3.14 13.03
N HIS A 154 7.12 3.41 13.37
CA HIS A 154 6.65 4.72 13.79
C HIS A 154 6.89 5.02 15.27
N ASP A 155 7.34 4.05 16.07
CA ASP A 155 7.50 4.19 17.51
C ASP A 155 8.74 4.99 17.94
N GLY A 156 9.57 5.42 16.97
CA GLY A 156 10.75 6.26 17.19
C GLY A 156 12.01 5.49 17.60
N LYS A 157 11.95 4.16 17.81
CA LYS A 157 13.12 3.37 18.22
C LYS A 157 14.12 3.14 17.09
N THR A 158 13.65 3.12 15.86
CA THR A 158 14.46 2.91 14.67
C THR A 158 14.30 4.10 13.74
N PRO A 159 15.38 4.77 13.31
CA PRO A 159 15.26 5.88 12.38
C PRO A 159 14.75 5.38 11.03
N VAL A 160 13.80 6.13 10.44
CA VAL A 160 13.28 5.87 9.10
C VAL A 160 13.40 7.14 8.29
N HIS A 161 14.11 7.04 7.16
CA HIS A 161 14.29 8.14 6.22
C HIS A 161 13.67 7.78 4.87
N LEU A 162 13.12 8.79 4.20
CA LEU A 162 12.62 8.70 2.83
C LEU A 162 13.51 9.50 1.91
N VAL A 163 13.93 8.86 0.81
CA VAL A 163 14.51 9.50 -0.37
C VAL A 163 13.55 9.28 -1.53
N ARG A 164 13.19 10.37 -2.20
CA ARG A 164 12.34 10.31 -3.40
C ARG A 164 13.23 10.27 -4.64
N THR A 165 12.84 9.48 -5.62
CA THR A 165 13.59 9.36 -6.88
C THR A 165 12.69 9.49 -8.10
N HIS A 166 13.17 10.16 -9.15
CA HIS A 166 12.47 10.31 -10.42
C HIS A 166 13.47 10.46 -11.57
N ARG A 167 13.00 10.39 -12.81
CA ARG A 167 13.83 10.71 -13.98
C ARG A 167 13.72 12.19 -14.31
N GLY A 168 14.84 12.85 -14.53
CA GLY A 168 14.86 14.28 -14.82
C GLY A 168 16.24 14.79 -15.21
N VAL A 169 16.35 16.11 -15.35
CA VAL A 169 17.62 16.80 -15.59
C VAL A 169 17.98 17.57 -14.32
N ALA A 170 19.20 17.38 -13.83
CA ALA A 170 19.65 18.03 -12.60
C ALA A 170 19.71 19.55 -12.80
N ALA A 171 19.10 20.31 -11.87
CA ALA A 171 19.07 21.77 -11.95
C ALA A 171 20.36 22.45 -11.44
N GLY A 172 21.19 21.73 -10.68
CA GLY A 172 22.45 22.24 -10.13
C GLY A 172 22.30 23.32 -9.05
N GLN A 173 21.08 23.55 -8.55
CA GLN A 173 20.81 24.54 -7.50
C GLN A 173 20.84 23.90 -6.10
N PRO A 174 21.26 24.60 -5.05
CA PRO A 174 21.19 24.10 -3.68
C PRO A 174 19.77 23.63 -3.31
N GLY A 175 19.66 22.43 -2.75
CA GLY A 175 18.39 21.82 -2.38
C GLY A 175 17.60 21.19 -3.54
N SER A 176 18.08 21.31 -4.79
CA SER A 176 17.47 20.59 -5.91
C SER A 176 17.86 19.10 -5.92
N PRO A 177 17.02 18.21 -6.49
CA PRO A 177 17.36 16.81 -6.67
C PRO A 177 18.68 16.62 -7.43
N ARG A 178 19.53 15.71 -6.94
CA ARG A 178 20.86 15.41 -7.50
C ARG A 178 20.88 14.06 -8.20
N PRO A 179 21.78 13.81 -9.17
CA PRO A 179 21.95 12.48 -9.74
C PRO A 179 22.20 11.42 -8.66
N MET A 180 21.46 10.31 -8.71
CA MET A 180 21.55 9.22 -7.73
C MET A 180 22.97 8.67 -7.66
N ALA A 181 23.64 8.52 -8.80
CA ALA A 181 25.01 8.03 -8.90
C ALA A 181 26.04 8.92 -8.18
N GLU A 182 25.72 10.19 -7.93
CA GLU A 182 26.61 11.14 -7.27
C GLU A 182 26.27 11.30 -5.78
N ALA A 183 24.99 11.24 -5.41
CA ALA A 183 24.52 11.62 -4.08
C ALA A 183 24.12 10.44 -3.19
N PHE A 184 23.81 9.26 -3.75
CA PHE A 184 23.26 8.16 -2.94
C PHE A 184 24.27 7.64 -1.92
N ASP A 185 25.54 7.51 -2.31
CA ASP A 185 26.58 7.01 -1.42
C ASP A 185 26.86 7.98 -0.27
N GLU A 186 26.78 9.29 -0.52
CA GLU A 186 26.85 10.32 0.53
C GLU A 186 25.69 10.15 1.54
N HIS A 187 24.46 9.94 1.05
CA HIS A 187 23.29 9.70 1.90
C HIS A 187 23.40 8.39 2.68
N ALA A 188 23.84 7.32 2.03
CA ALA A 188 24.01 6.01 2.65
C ALA A 188 25.11 6.03 3.73
N ALA A 189 26.22 6.73 3.48
CA ALA A 189 27.27 6.92 4.47
C ALA A 189 26.78 7.74 5.68
N ALA A 190 26.03 8.82 5.46
CA ALA A 190 25.54 9.68 6.53
C ALA A 190 24.46 9.02 7.40
N LEU A 191 23.64 8.13 6.83
CA LEU A 191 22.56 7.46 7.55
C LEU A 191 22.92 6.05 8.02
N ALA A 192 24.02 5.47 7.52
CA ALA A 192 24.45 4.10 7.77
C ALA A 192 23.26 3.10 7.88
N PRO A 193 22.34 3.04 6.89
CA PRO A 193 21.12 2.26 7.03
C PRO A 193 21.45 0.77 7.12
N ARG A 194 20.64 0.00 7.85
CA ARG A 194 20.73 -1.47 7.87
C ARG A 194 19.89 -2.09 6.76
N VAL A 195 18.79 -1.42 6.40
CA VAL A 195 17.87 -1.88 5.36
C VAL A 195 17.50 -0.72 4.45
N VAL A 196 17.55 -0.97 3.15
CA VAL A 196 17.08 -0.08 2.09
C VAL A 196 15.88 -0.72 1.40
N LEU A 197 14.72 -0.07 1.53
CA LEU A 197 13.49 -0.50 0.87
C LEU A 197 13.31 0.28 -0.44
N ALA A 198 13.51 -0.39 -1.58
CA ALA A 198 13.38 0.21 -2.90
C ALA A 198 11.95 0.03 -3.44
N MET A 199 11.19 1.12 -3.53
CA MET A 199 9.76 1.10 -3.87
C MET A 199 9.52 1.60 -5.29
N GLY A 200 9.35 0.67 -6.22
CA GLY A 200 9.10 0.94 -7.63
C GLY A 200 10.26 0.52 -8.55
N PRO A 201 10.02 0.47 -9.87
CA PRO A 201 11.02 0.00 -10.83
C PRO A 201 12.29 0.83 -10.87
N LEU A 202 12.20 2.17 -10.79
CA LEU A 202 13.35 3.06 -10.92
C LEU A 202 14.30 2.86 -9.73
N ALA A 203 13.79 2.98 -8.50
CA ALA A 203 14.54 2.74 -7.28
C ALA A 203 15.16 1.34 -7.26
N ALA A 204 14.38 0.31 -7.58
CA ALA A 204 14.87 -1.07 -7.56
C ALA A 204 15.98 -1.31 -8.58
N GLN A 205 15.80 -0.87 -9.83
CA GLN A 205 16.78 -1.06 -10.90
C GLN A 205 18.07 -0.29 -10.62
N SER A 206 17.97 0.95 -10.15
CA SER A 206 19.13 1.77 -9.83
C SER A 206 19.91 1.23 -8.63
N LEU A 207 19.25 0.87 -7.53
CA LEU A 207 19.94 0.39 -6.33
C LEU A 207 20.50 -1.02 -6.49
N MET A 208 19.83 -1.88 -7.25
CA MET A 208 20.27 -3.26 -7.49
C MET A 208 21.12 -3.40 -8.76
N GLN A 209 21.46 -2.29 -9.43
CA GLN A 209 22.27 -2.24 -10.65
C GLN A 209 21.81 -3.25 -11.70
N SER A 210 20.51 -3.29 -11.97
CA SER A 210 19.88 -4.31 -12.82
C SER A 210 18.85 -3.69 -13.76
N GLY A 211 18.83 -4.16 -15.02
CA GLY A 211 17.80 -3.80 -16.00
C GLY A 211 16.55 -4.69 -15.95
N ASP A 212 16.47 -5.65 -15.02
CA ASP A 212 15.34 -6.55 -14.92
C ASP A 212 14.04 -5.83 -14.51
N PRO A 213 12.87 -6.34 -14.92
CA PRO A 213 11.59 -5.81 -14.46
C PRO A 213 11.41 -6.04 -12.94
N LEU A 214 10.70 -5.12 -12.28
CA LEU A 214 10.47 -5.14 -10.82
C LEU A 214 9.97 -6.50 -10.31
N GLY A 215 9.14 -7.21 -11.09
CA GLY A 215 8.63 -8.54 -10.73
C GLY A 215 9.71 -9.60 -10.49
N LYS A 216 10.88 -9.49 -11.15
CA LYS A 216 12.05 -10.36 -10.93
C LYS A 216 12.99 -9.83 -9.83
N LEU A 217 12.94 -8.53 -9.57
CA LEU A 217 13.81 -7.86 -8.60
C LEU A 217 13.32 -7.97 -7.16
N ARG A 218 12.00 -8.07 -6.97
CA ARG A 218 11.35 -8.22 -5.66
C ARG A 218 11.48 -9.63 -5.08
N GLY A 219 11.21 -9.78 -3.78
CA GLY A 219 11.27 -11.07 -3.09
C GLY A 219 12.69 -11.65 -2.93
N ARG A 220 13.72 -10.83 -3.12
CA ARG A 220 15.13 -11.19 -2.89
C ARG A 220 15.82 -10.08 -2.11
N VAL A 221 16.91 -10.45 -1.46
CA VAL A 221 17.78 -9.55 -0.72
C VAL A 221 19.09 -9.41 -1.47
N VAL A 222 19.57 -8.19 -1.67
CA VAL A 222 20.87 -7.92 -2.29
C VAL A 222 21.69 -7.03 -1.36
N PRO A 223 22.98 -7.32 -1.12
CA PRO A 223 23.83 -6.45 -0.32
C PRO A 223 23.98 -5.07 -0.99
N LEU A 224 23.93 -4.01 -0.20
CA LEU A 224 24.19 -2.67 -0.69
C LEU A 224 25.70 -2.42 -0.77
N ALA A 225 26.21 -2.11 -1.96
CA ALA A 225 27.65 -1.90 -2.17
C ALA A 225 28.20 -0.70 -1.39
N SER A 226 27.41 0.37 -1.23
CA SER A 226 27.85 1.62 -0.60
C SER A 226 27.67 1.69 0.91
N ALA A 227 27.06 0.69 1.54
CA ALA A 227 26.99 0.60 3.00
C ALA A 227 27.19 -0.86 3.44
N ALA A 228 28.35 -1.13 4.06
CA ALA A 228 28.69 -2.47 4.51
C ALA A 228 27.69 -3.00 5.55
N GLY A 229 27.15 -4.20 5.29
CA GLY A 229 26.15 -4.83 6.13
C GLY A 229 24.72 -4.31 5.94
N ALA A 230 24.50 -3.39 5.00
CA ALA A 230 23.16 -2.96 4.62
C ALA A 230 22.59 -3.87 3.51
N ALA A 231 21.29 -4.10 3.56
CA ALA A 231 20.58 -4.92 2.59
C ALA A 231 19.55 -4.11 1.80
N VAL A 232 19.43 -4.36 0.50
CA VAL A 232 18.40 -3.80 -0.37
C VAL A 232 17.31 -4.83 -0.62
N VAL A 233 16.06 -4.44 -0.41
CA VAL A 233 14.88 -5.22 -0.78
C VAL A 233 13.96 -4.37 -1.64
N ALA A 234 13.59 -4.90 -2.81
CA ALA A 234 12.68 -4.22 -3.73
C ALA A 234 11.22 -4.61 -3.48
N THR A 235 10.32 -3.64 -3.63
CA THR A 235 8.87 -3.86 -3.54
C THR A 235 8.08 -2.92 -4.44
N TYR A 236 6.76 -3.10 -4.48
CA TYR A 236 5.84 -2.25 -5.22
C TYR A 236 5.68 -0.87 -4.60
N HIS A 237 5.60 0.16 -5.45
CA HIS A 237 5.27 1.50 -4.99
C HIS A 237 3.81 1.58 -4.48
N PRO A 238 3.50 2.33 -3.40
CA PRO A 238 2.14 2.41 -2.85
C PRO A 238 1.08 2.88 -3.86
N ALA A 239 1.42 3.83 -4.74
CA ALA A 239 0.51 4.27 -5.79
C ALA A 239 0.13 3.14 -6.77
N TYR A 240 1.05 2.19 -7.03
CA TYR A 240 0.74 1.00 -7.83
C TYR A 240 -0.22 0.07 -7.10
N LEU A 241 -0.01 -0.16 -5.80
CA LEU A 241 -0.84 -1.03 -4.97
C LEU A 241 -2.27 -0.51 -4.78
N LEU A 242 -2.48 0.80 -4.85
CA LEU A 242 -3.82 1.38 -4.84
C LEU A 242 -4.61 1.02 -6.11
N ARG A 243 -3.93 0.96 -7.26
CA ARG A 243 -4.54 0.53 -8.53
C ARG A 243 -4.63 -0.99 -8.66
N ASN A 244 -3.76 -1.73 -7.97
CA ASN A 244 -3.63 -3.17 -8.05
C ASN A 244 -3.65 -3.81 -6.65
N PRO A 245 -4.81 -3.82 -5.97
CA PRO A 245 -4.89 -4.24 -4.57
C PRO A 245 -4.55 -5.73 -4.35
N ALA A 246 -4.70 -6.59 -5.38
CA ALA A 246 -4.31 -8.00 -5.32
C ALA A 246 -2.82 -8.20 -4.99
N ASP A 247 -1.98 -7.20 -5.26
CA ASP A 247 -0.53 -7.28 -5.05
C ASP A 247 -0.09 -6.83 -3.66
N LYS A 248 -1.02 -6.38 -2.81
CA LYS A 248 -0.70 -5.97 -1.43
C LYS A 248 -0.12 -7.12 -0.62
N ALA A 249 -0.62 -8.35 -0.79
CA ALA A 249 -0.07 -9.52 -0.10
C ALA A 249 1.38 -9.80 -0.51
N ARG A 250 1.69 -9.62 -1.81
CA ARG A 250 3.06 -9.75 -2.31
C ARG A 250 3.96 -8.67 -1.71
N ALA A 251 3.54 -7.40 -1.74
CA ALA A 251 4.29 -6.29 -1.15
C ALA A 251 4.53 -6.49 0.36
N TRP A 252 3.54 -7.02 1.07
CA TRP A 252 3.69 -7.38 2.49
C TRP A 252 4.78 -8.43 2.71
N ALA A 253 4.86 -9.46 1.86
CA ALA A 253 5.94 -10.44 1.94
C ALA A 253 7.32 -9.79 1.75
N ASP A 254 7.47 -8.80 0.85
CA ASP A 254 8.74 -8.06 0.70
C ASP A 254 9.07 -7.22 1.95
N LEU A 255 8.06 -6.58 2.56
CA LEU A 255 8.24 -5.80 3.80
C LEU A 255 8.72 -6.69 4.96
N CYS A 256 8.13 -7.89 5.10
CA CYS A 256 8.59 -8.87 6.08
C CYS A 256 10.03 -9.31 5.80
N LEU A 257 10.35 -9.63 4.54
CA LEU A 257 11.71 -10.00 4.14
C LEU A 257 12.71 -8.89 4.46
N ALA A 258 12.35 -7.63 4.20
CA ALA A 258 13.17 -6.48 4.56
C ALA A 258 13.34 -6.36 6.08
N ALA A 259 12.28 -6.61 6.86
CA ALA A 259 12.33 -6.54 8.31
C ALA A 259 13.22 -7.63 8.93
N GLU A 260 13.28 -8.81 8.33
CA GLU A 260 14.21 -9.88 8.73
C GLU A 260 15.69 -9.46 8.58
N GLN A 261 16.00 -8.55 7.64
CA GLN A 261 17.36 -8.04 7.47
C GLN A 261 17.74 -7.00 8.53
N HIS A 262 16.75 -6.39 9.18
CA HIS A 262 16.97 -5.48 10.29
C HIS A 262 17.18 -6.28 11.58
N THR A 263 18.29 -7.02 11.65
CA THR A 263 18.70 -7.65 12.92
C THR A 263 19.35 -6.58 13.79
N PRO A 264 18.83 -6.27 14.99
CA PRO A 264 19.51 -5.36 15.91
C PRO A 264 20.87 -5.99 16.27
N THR A 265 21.96 -5.24 16.08
CA THR A 265 23.27 -5.67 16.57
C THR A 265 23.13 -5.93 18.07
N PRO A 266 23.43 -7.14 18.59
CA PRO A 266 23.54 -7.33 20.02
C PRO A 266 24.67 -6.42 20.50
N GLY A 267 24.31 -5.44 21.34
CA GLY A 267 25.26 -4.54 22.00
C GLY A 267 26.12 -5.25 23.03
#